data_AF-A0A6N0JVX7-F1
#
_entry.id   AF-A0A6N0JVX7-F1
#
_cell.length_a   1.000
_cell.length_b   1.000
_cell.length_c   1.000
_cell.angle_alpha   90.00
_cell.angle_beta   90.00
_cell.angle_gamma   90.00
#
_symmetry.space_group_name_H-M   'P 1'
#
loop_
_entity.id
_entity.type
_entity.pdbx_description
1 polymer ?
#
loop_
_entity_poly.entity_id
_entity_poly.type
_entity_poly.pdbx_seq_one_letter_code
_entity_poly.pdbx_strand_id
1 'polypeptide(L)' 'MWSVWRQHRNKARLRSLGAELDEHMLKDVGAPNWLVNEVSVRRELTRLRDVNYLRW' A
#
# COMPACT_ATOMS: atom_id res chain seq x y z
N MET A 1 -16.04 -19.89 7.24
CA MET A 1 -14.62 -20.08 6.87
C MET A 1 -14.30 -19.55 5.46
N TRP A 2 -15.06 -19.93 4.43
CA TRP A 2 -14.81 -19.51 3.03
C TRP A 2 -14.95 -18.00 2.75
N SER A 3 -15.89 -17.32 3.42
CA SER A 3 -16.07 -15.86 3.30
C SER A 3 -14.85 -15.08 3.75
N VAL A 4 -14.28 -15.45 4.90
CA VAL A 4 -13.08 -14.84 5.47
C VAL A 4 -11.87 -15.05 4.57
N TRP A 5 -11.71 -16.27 4.02
CA TRP A 5 -10.62 -16.56 3.07
C TRP A 5 -10.73 -15.73 1.79
N ARG A 6 -11.93 -15.57 1.22
CA ARG A 6 -12.14 -14.71 0.04
C ARG A 6 -11.84 -13.24 0.33
N GLN A 7 -12.25 -12.73 1.49
CA GLN A 7 -11.91 -11.37 1.89
C GLN A 7 -10.40 -11.17 2.05
N HIS A 8 -9.72 -12.13 2.66
CA HIS A 8 -8.26 -12.08 2.81
C HIS A 8 -7.57 -12.06 1.44
N ARG A 9 -8.00 -12.92 0.50
CA ARG A 9 -7.46 -12.96 -0.86
C ARG A 9 -7.72 -11.66 -1.63
N ASN A 10 -8.90 -11.06 -1.50
CA ASN A 10 -9.21 -9.78 -2.14
C ASN A 10 -8.34 -8.65 -1.58
N LYS A 11 -8.12 -8.61 -0.25
CA LYS A 11 -7.19 -7.66 0.36
C LYS A 11 -5.76 -7.84 -0.17
N ALA A 12 -5.29 -9.09 -0.30
CA ALA A 12 -3.96 -9.38 -0.86
C ALA A 12 -3.82 -8.92 -2.32
N ARG A 13 -4.85 -9.11 -3.16
CA ARG A 13 -4.87 -8.59 -4.54
C ARG A 13 -4.85 -7.07 -4.59
N LEU A 14 -5.66 -6.41 -3.76
CA LEU A 14 -5.67 -4.95 -3.67
C LEU A 14 -4.30 -4.40 -3.24
N ARG A 15 -3.60 -5.09 -2.35
CA ARG A 15 -2.24 -4.74 -1.97
C ARG A 15 -1.23 -4.89 -3.10
N SER A 16 -1.34 -5.92 -3.94
CA SER A 16 -0.43 -6.06 -5.09
C SER A 16 -0.67 -4.96 -6.11
N LEU A 17 -1.94 -4.66 -6.42
CA LEU A 17 -2.30 -3.57 -7.32
C LEU A 17 -1.88 -2.19 -6.75
N GLY A 18 -2.08 -1.98 -5.46
CA GLY A 18 -1.68 -0.74 -4.79
C GLY A 18 -0.16 -0.58 -4.64
N ALA A 19 0.62 -1.66 -4.74
CA ALA A 19 2.09 -1.56 -4.74
C ALA A 19 2.64 -0.98 -6.04
N GLU A 20 1.91 -1.14 -7.15
CA GLU A 20 2.28 -0.61 -8.48
C GLU A 20 1.75 0.81 -8.69
N LEU A 21 0.68 1.19 -7.97
CA LEU A 21 0.01 2.49 -8.11
C LEU A 21 0.54 3.55 -7.13
N ASP A 22 0.54 4.80 -7.58
CA ASP A 22 0.88 5.95 -6.76
C ASP A 22 -0.24 6.29 -5.75
N GLU A 23 0.09 6.95 -4.63
CA GLU A 23 -0.89 7.36 -3.62
C GLU A 23 -2.00 8.22 -4.25
N HIS A 24 -1.63 9.13 -5.15
CA HIS A 24 -2.57 9.99 -5.85
C HIS A 24 -3.48 9.19 -6.79
N MET A 25 -2.93 8.22 -7.51
CA MET A 25 -3.69 7.34 -8.39
C MET A 25 -4.70 6.48 -7.60
N LEU A 26 -4.32 6.02 -6.41
CA LEU A 26 -5.24 5.28 -5.54
C LEU A 26 -6.39 6.15 -5.04
N LYS A 27 -6.15 7.43 -4.76
CA LYS A 27 -7.22 8.39 -4.40
C LYS A 27 -8.16 8.63 -5.57
N ASP A 28 -7.64 8.79 -6.78
CA ASP A 28 -8.44 9.06 -7.98
C ASP A 28 -9.34 7.88 -8.38
N VAL A 29 -8.85 6.64 -8.18
CA VAL A 29 -9.62 5.41 -8.43
C VAL A 29 -10.66 5.14 -7.32
N GLY A 30 -10.69 5.94 -6.25
CA GLY A 30 -11.58 5.73 -5.11
C GLY A 30 -11.20 4.52 -4.27
N ALA A 31 -9.90 4.22 -4.17
CA ALA A 31 -9.42 3.10 -3.38
C ALA A 31 -9.77 3.28 -1.89
N PRO A 32 -9.92 2.18 -1.13
CA PRO A 32 -10.21 2.26 0.29
C PRO A 32 -9.13 3.02 1.07
N ASN A 33 -9.53 3.86 2.03
CA ASN A 33 -8.62 4.65 2.86
C ASN A 33 -7.52 3.82 3.53
N TRP A 34 -7.83 2.58 3.96
CA TRP A 34 -6.83 1.69 4.57
C TRP A 34 -5.71 1.32 3.60
N LEU A 35 -5.99 1.20 2.29
CA LEU A 35 -5.01 0.87 1.27
C LEU A 35 -4.14 2.09 0.93
N VAL A 36 -4.77 3.27 0.81
CA VAL A 36 -4.08 4.54 0.59
C VAL A 36 -3.09 4.81 1.72
N ASN A 37 -3.51 4.65 2.97
CA ASN A 37 -2.65 4.82 4.14
C ASN A 37 -1.50 3.80 4.17
N GLU A 38 -1.77 2.53 3.82
CA GLU A 38 -0.73 1.49 3.77
C GLU A 38 0.37 1.81 2.74
N VAL A 39 0.00 2.32 1.57
CA VAL A 39 0.95 2.70 0.50
C VAL A 39 1.73 3.97 0.88
N SER A 40 1.06 4.96 1.46
CA SER A 40 1.69 6.21 1.91
C SER A 40 2.77 5.94 2.97
N VAL A 41 2.42 5.14 4.00
CA VAL A 41 3.35 4.74 5.07
C VAL A 41 4.54 3.95 4.51
N ARG A 42 4.29 3.00 3.59
CA ARG A 42 5.39 2.25 2.96
C ARG A 42 6.39 3.15 2.25
N ARG A 43 5.91 4.17 1.53
CA ARG A 43 6.76 5.14 0.84
C ARG A 43 7.55 5.99 1.81
N GLU A 44 6.91 6.46 2.87
CA GLU A 44 7.59 7.25 3.91
C GLU A 44 8.70 6.43 4.60
N LEU A 45 8.42 5.16 4.90
CA LEU A 45 9.43 4.23 5.42
C LEU A 45 10.58 4.00 4.44
N THR A 46 10.31 3.85 3.15
CA THR A 46 11.36 3.74 2.13
C THR A 46 12.22 5.00 2.08
N ARG A 47 11.60 6.20 2.07
CA ARG A 47 12.35 7.47 2.12
C ARG A 47 13.23 7.57 3.36
N LEU A 48 12.70 7.24 4.54
CA LEU A 48 13.47 7.26 5.79
C LEU A 48 14.63 6.27 5.74
N ARG A 49 14.42 5.08 5.17
CA ARG A 49 15.49 4.09 4.98
C ARG A 49 16.58 4.63 4.05
N ASP A 50 16.22 5.25 2.92
CA ASP A 50 17.17 5.80 1.96
C ASP A 50 17.96 6.99 2.53
N VAL A 51 17.32 7.85 3.33
CA VAL A 51 18.01 8.92 4.08
C VAL A 51 19.02 8.35 5.07
N ASN A 52 18.68 7.25 5.75
CA ASN A 52 19.63 6.58 6.64
C ASN A 52 20.80 5.94 5.88
N TYR A 53 20.59 5.43 4.67
CA TYR A 53 21.68 4.94 3.81
C TYR A 53 22.64 6.05 3.37
N LEU A 54 22.15 7.26 3.10
CA LEU A 54 23.00 8.39 2.71
C LEU A 54 23.79 9.00 3.88
N ARG A 55 23.45 8.65 5.13
CA ARG A 55 24.08 9.18 6.34
C ARG A 55 25.31 8.38 6.78
N TRP A 56 25.52 7.18 6.25
CA TRP A 56 26.68 6.31 6.52
C TRP A 56 27.68 6.38 5.37
#